data_AF-A0A382B2P0-F1
#
_entry.id   AF-A0A382B2P0-F1
#
_cell.length_a   1.000
_cell.length_b   1.000
_cell.length_c   1.000
_cell.angle_alpha   90.00
_cell.angle_beta   90.00
_cell.angle_gamma   90.00
#
_symmetry.space_group_name_H-M   'P 1'
#
loop_
_entity.id
_entity.type
_entity.pdbx_description
1 polymer ?
#
loop_
_entity_poly.entity_id
_entity_poly.type
_entity_poly.pdbx_seq_one_letter_code
_entity_poly.pdbx_strand_id
1 'polypeptide(L)' 'MSAKSKLEYIWLDGCKPTQSLRSKTKIESDFSGELKDCPMWAFDGSSTEQASGKESDCL' A
#
# COMPACT_ATOMS: atom_id res chain seq x y z
N MET A 1 11.72 -18.89 16.66
CA MET A 1 10.55 -18.02 16.38
C MET A 1 10.99 -17.09 15.26
N SER A 2 10.29 -17.09 14.12
CA SER A 2 10.54 -16.12 13.03
C SER A 2 10.16 -14.73 13.52
N ALA A 3 10.99 -13.73 13.22
CA ALA A 3 10.70 -12.35 13.61
C ALA A 3 9.57 -11.80 12.73
N LYS A 4 8.58 -11.13 13.33
CA LYS A 4 7.47 -10.51 12.59
C LYS A 4 7.66 -9.00 12.57
N SER A 5 7.55 -8.42 11.38
CA SER A 5 7.65 -6.98 11.15
C SER A 5 6.32 -6.45 10.60
N LYS A 6 5.98 -5.22 10.99
CA LYS A 6 4.85 -4.46 10.43
C LYS A 6 5.40 -3.46 9.41
N LEU A 7 4.99 -3.59 8.16
CA LEU A 7 5.36 -2.68 7.08
C LEU A 7 4.13 -1.83 6.76
N GLU A 8 4.15 -0.57 7.15
CA GLU A 8 3.07 0.37 6.83
C GLU A 8 3.32 1.00 5.45
N TYR A 9 2.48 0.65 4.49
CA TYR A 9 2.52 1.24 3.14
C TYR A 9 1.65 2.48 3.16
N ILE A 10 2.21 3.63 2.78
CA ILE A 10 1.55 4.93 2.79
C ILE A 10 1.57 5.49 1.38
N TRP A 11 0.43 6.00 0.90
CA TRP A 11 0.32 6.63 -0.41
C TRP A 11 -0.71 7.77 -0.41
N LEU A 12 -0.75 8.53 -1.51
CA LEU A 12 -1.75 9.58 -1.75
C LEU A 12 -2.87 9.04 -2.63
N ASP A 13 -4.11 9.40 -2.31
CA ASP A 13 -5.27 9.07 -3.13
C ASP A 13 -5.46 10.03 -4.34
N GLY A 14 -6.55 9.83 -5.09
CA GLY A 14 -6.89 10.59 -6.29
C GLY A 14 -7.78 11.81 -6.05
N CYS A 15 -8.13 12.13 -4.81
CA CYS A 15 -9.08 13.20 -4.50
C CYS A 15 -8.60 14.57 -5.01
N LYS A 16 -9.54 15.35 -5.56
CA LYS A 16 -9.30 16.72 -6.04
C LYS A 16 -10.22 17.72 -5.33
N PRO A 17 -9.76 18.94 -5.02
CA PRO A 17 -8.45 19.51 -5.37
C PRO A 17 -7.31 19.04 -4.47
N THR A 18 -7.61 18.42 -3.33
CA THR A 18 -6.62 18.02 -2.32
C THR A 18 -6.66 16.51 -2.12
N GLN A 19 -5.49 15.88 -2.24
CA GLN A 19 -5.32 14.46 -1.98
C GLN A 19 -5.29 14.18 -0.48
N SER A 20 -5.76 13.00 -0.08
CA SER A 20 -5.65 12.50 1.29
C SER A 20 -4.61 11.38 1.38
N LEU A 21 -4.05 11.20 2.57
CA LEU A 21 -3.19 10.07 2.87
C LEU A 21 -4.02 8.80 3.07
N ARG A 22 -3.52 7.70 2.51
CA ARG A 22 -4.04 6.34 2.70
C ARG A 22 -2.92 5.46 3.21
N SER A 23 -3.28 4.43 3.97
CA SER A 23 -2.29 3.46 4.42
C SER A 23 -2.89 2.07 4.66
N LYS A 24 -2.02 1.07 4.69
CA LYS A 24 -2.33 -0.29 5.14
C LYS A 24 -1.07 -1.01 5.61
N THR A 25 -1.24 -1.94 6.55
CA THR A 25 -0.14 -2.70 7.14
C THR A 25 0.02 -4.07 6.47
N LYS A 26 1.24 -4.39 6.03
CA LYS A 26 1.66 -5.77 5.71
C LYS A 26 2.36 -6.37 6.92
N ILE A 27 2.03 -7.62 7.26
CA ILE A 27 2.78 -8.38 8.25
C ILE A 27 3.75 -9.27 7.51
N GLU A 28 5.05 -9.08 7.72
CA GLU A 28 6.10 -9.85 7.04
C GLU A 28 7.00 -10.59 8.02
N SER A 29 7.51 -11.74 7.58
CA SER A 29 8.35 -12.62 8.39
C SER A 29 9.80 -12.47 7.99
N ASP A 30 10.71 -12.42 8.96
CA ASP A 30 12.16 -12.37 8.73
C ASP A 30 12.58 -11.24 7.76
N PHE A 31 11.87 -10.11 7.83
CA PHE A 31 12.14 -8.92 7.03
C PHE A 31 13.48 -8.30 7.40
N SER A 32 14.33 -8.01 6.40
CA SER A 32 15.70 -7.51 6.60
C SER A 32 15.77 -6.12 7.24
N GLY A 33 14.69 -5.32 7.14
CA GLY A 33 14.68 -3.92 7.53
C GLY A 33 15.14 -2.97 6.42
N GLU A 34 15.52 -3.49 5.25
CA GLU A 34 15.98 -2.68 4.13
C GLU A 34 14.85 -2.38 3.13
N LEU A 35 14.85 -1.16 2.58
CA LEU A 35 13.83 -0.73 1.63
C LEU A 35 13.75 -1.61 0.37
N LYS A 36 14.90 -2.09 -0.12
CA LYS A 36 14.98 -2.93 -1.33
C LYS A 36 14.23 -4.26 -1.19
N ASP A 37 14.04 -4.72 0.05
CA ASP A 37 13.38 -5.97 0.37
C ASP A 37 11.87 -5.76 0.65
N CYS A 38 11.38 -4.53 0.57
CA CYS A 38 9.94 -4.24 0.63
C CYS A 38 9.26 -4.76 -0.65
N PRO A 39 8.34 -5.73 -0.56
CA PRO A 39 7.62 -6.21 -1.73
C PRO A 39 6.68 -5.13 -2.27
N MET A 40 6.65 -4.94 -3.59
CA MET A 40 5.58 -4.15 -4.23
C MET A 40 4.22 -4.71 -3.84
N TRP A 41 3.24 -3.82 -3.63
CA TRP A 41 1.93 -4.24 -3.15
C TRP A 41 0.81 -3.39 -3.75
N ALA A 42 -0.16 -4.06 -4.37
CA ALA A 42 -1.29 -3.42 -4.98
C ALA A 42 -2.39 -3.06 -3.97
N PHE A 43 -3.21 -2.06 -4.28
CA PHE A 43 -4.44 -1.70 -3.55
C PHE A 43 -5.61 -1.48 -4.52
N ASP A 44 -6.83 -1.53 -3.99
CA ASP A 44 -8.04 -1.22 -4.77
C ASP A 44 -8.19 0.30 -4.94
N GLY A 45 -7.82 0.79 -6.12
CA GLY A 45 -7.87 2.20 -6.50
C GLY A 45 -9.28 2.75 -6.71
N SER A 46 -10.31 1.89 -6.83
CA SER A 46 -11.70 2.39 -6.92
C SER A 46 -12.17 3.00 -5.60
N SER A 47 -11.61 2.54 -4.48
CA SER A 47 -11.84 3.08 -3.14
C SER A 47 -11.03 4.34 -2.83
N THR A 48 -10.18 4.79 -3.75
CA THR A 48 -9.27 5.93 -3.57
C THR A 48 -9.33 6.94 -4.72
N GLU A 49 -10.35 6.89 -5.59
CA GLU A 49 -10.49 7.77 -6.77
C GLU A 49 -9.32 7.67 -7.78
N GLN A 50 -8.59 6.55 -7.78
CA GLN A 50 -7.43 6.33 -8.66
C GLN A 50 -7.73 5.39 -9.82
N ALA A 51 -8.81 4.61 -9.74
CA ALA A 51 -9.21 3.67 -10.78
C ALA A 51 -10.73 3.48 -10.82
N SER A 52 -11.23 2.92 -11.92
CA SER A 52 -12.64 2.56 -12.03
C SER A 52 -12.90 1.18 -11.40
N GLY A 53 -14.10 0.93 -10.90
CA GLY A 53 -14.42 -0.36 -10.24
C GLY A 53 -14.30 -1.61 -11.13
N LYS A 54 -14.19 -1.48 -12.46
CA LYS A 54 -14.02 -2.62 -13.38
C LYS A 54 -12.56 -3.02 -13.60
N GLU A 55 -11.63 -2.09 -13.34
CA GLU A 55 -10.19 -2.26 -13.52
C GLU A 55 -9.52 -1.47 -12.39
N SER A 56 -9.64 -1.98 -11.16
CA SER A 56 -9.42 -1.18 -9.96
C SER A 56 -8.06 -1.39 -9.29
N ASP A 57 -7.31 -2.43 -9.64
CA ASP A 57 -6.00 -2.69 -9.03
C ASP A 57 -4.99 -1.59 -9.42
N CYS A 58 -4.37 -0.97 -8.41
CA CYS A 58 -3.29 0.01 -8.55
C CYS A 58 -2.01 -0.52 -7.90
N LEU A 59 -0.85 -0.27 -8.52
CA LEU A 59 0.50 -0.58 -8.00
C LEU A 59 1.17 0.62 -7.36
#